data_AF-A0A669PKR3-F1
#
_entry.id   AF-A0A669PKR3-F1
#
_cell.length_a   1.000
_cell.length_b   1.000
_cell.length_c   1.000
_cell.angle_alpha   90.00
_cell.angle_beta   90.00
_cell.angle_gamma   90.00
#
_symmetry.space_group_name_H-M   'P 1'
#
loop_
_entity.id
_entity.type
_entity.pdbx_description
1 polymer ?
#
loop_
_entity_poly.entity_id
_entity_poly.type
_entity_poly.pdbx_seq_one_letter_code
_entity_poly.pdbx_strand_id
1 'polypeptide(L)'
;MDLSSPLHSLEDNGFHVINPDPSDTSKDEMESLKQELEKWKERLEQAEKTKADLQLSKLIADKEYVKIQHELTELKDAQEELNKESAMSEAIYETELRVLNQENAELKREIEKLKEELAECCSALSQDGKIKKKVAEMKVEFTHMEDTEGDFPDTNTRCVFSVTTRIPFKLNQNQALLTLEDEEVAQRLTKMGKHTVNLDGTTADVKVVPFTVGMGVKFELHVTISGKKINVSEIPELPIPDEWMRDKLELNFYKSEHGEVENIKYDKRSRTAVITFTRPGVTASIARCARYPFYVNGRCHRLSVSPNTEGHLEKLQLFSGISTKTILLKGIKETEDDEESVQDMIEIHFQKPSNGGGETESIKYVSKGAVWVCFEEDA
;
A
#
# COMPACT_ATOMS: atom_id res chain seq x y z
N MET A 1 -13.62 69.16 2.36
CA MET A 1 -13.99 70.31 1.53
C MET A 1 -14.01 71.52 2.44
N ASP A 2 -13.22 72.50 2.05
CA ASP A 2 -13.04 73.81 2.66
C ASP A 2 -14.35 74.60 2.58
N LEU A 3 -14.82 75.19 3.68
CA LEU A 3 -15.94 76.13 3.69
C LEU A 3 -15.66 77.24 4.70
N SER A 4 -14.67 78.06 4.39
CA SER A 4 -14.64 79.46 4.82
C SER A 4 -15.57 80.27 3.92
N SER A 5 -16.70 80.75 4.46
CA SER A 5 -17.40 81.94 3.95
C SER A 5 -18.02 82.72 5.12
N PRO A 6 -17.91 84.07 5.16
CA PRO A 6 -18.22 84.87 6.34
C PRO A 6 -19.70 85.23 6.46
N LEU A 7 -20.12 85.54 7.69
CA LEU A 7 -21.41 86.14 8.03
C LEU A 7 -21.68 87.41 7.19
N HIS A 8 -22.78 87.40 6.43
CA HIS A 8 -23.35 88.62 5.88
C HIS A 8 -23.95 89.46 7.02
N SER A 9 -23.47 90.70 7.13
CA SER A 9 -24.01 91.76 7.98
C SER A 9 -25.46 92.06 7.58
N LEU A 10 -26.39 91.93 8.52
CA LEU A 10 -27.73 92.50 8.40
C LEU A 10 -27.60 94.03 8.51
N GLU A 11 -27.98 94.72 7.44
CA GLU A 11 -28.10 96.17 7.42
C GLU A 11 -29.17 96.64 8.42
N ASP A 12 -28.75 97.57 9.27
CA ASP A 12 -29.60 98.36 10.17
C ASP A 12 -30.45 99.33 9.35
N ASN A 13 -31.65 98.89 8.98
CA ASN A 13 -32.67 99.79 8.43
C ASN A 13 -33.26 100.61 9.57
N GLY A 14 -32.64 101.77 9.83
CA GLY A 14 -33.02 102.73 10.84
C GLY A 14 -34.51 103.04 10.84
N PHE A 15 -35.15 102.75 11.96
CA PHE A 15 -36.50 103.24 12.28
C PHE A 15 -36.43 104.76 12.51
N HIS A 16 -36.83 105.54 11.52
CA HIS A 16 -37.14 106.95 11.72
C HIS A 16 -38.45 107.07 12.50
N VAL A 17 -38.34 107.41 13.80
CA VAL A 17 -39.46 107.86 14.62
C VAL A 17 -39.84 109.27 14.15
N ILE A 18 -40.88 109.35 13.32
CA ILE A 18 -41.61 110.58 13.07
C ILE A 18 -42.83 110.54 13.98
N ASN A 19 -42.85 111.40 15.00
CA ASN A 19 -44.07 111.70 15.76
C ASN A 19 -44.92 112.71 14.97
N PRO A 20 -46.20 112.43 14.71
CA PRO A 20 -47.22 113.46 14.61
C PRO A 20 -48.13 113.46 15.86
N ASP A 21 -48.53 114.68 16.22
CA ASP A 21 -49.42 115.06 17.32
C ASP A 21 -50.87 114.51 17.15
N PRO A 22 -51.71 114.55 18.21
CA PRO A 22 -52.91 113.76 18.36
C PRO A 22 -54.12 114.41 17.69
N SER A 23 -54.80 113.68 16.79
CA SER A 23 -56.17 114.02 16.39
C SER A 23 -56.91 112.78 15.86
N ASP A 24 -58.00 112.42 16.54
CA ASP A 24 -59.12 111.56 16.14
C ASP A 24 -58.81 110.27 15.37
N THR A 25 -58.48 109.21 16.10
CA THR A 25 -58.58 107.82 15.61
C THR A 25 -60.05 107.40 15.58
N SER A 26 -60.57 107.09 14.40
CA SER A 26 -61.95 106.59 14.26
C SER A 26 -62.07 105.17 14.82
N LYS A 27 -63.23 104.85 15.41
CA LYS A 27 -63.49 103.58 16.10
C LYS A 27 -63.27 102.33 15.23
N ASP A 28 -63.44 102.47 13.91
CA ASP A 28 -63.29 101.39 12.93
C ASP A 28 -61.81 101.02 12.64
N GLU A 29 -60.89 101.98 12.68
CA GLU A 29 -59.44 101.71 12.54
C GLU A 29 -58.91 100.94 13.76
N MET A 30 -59.43 101.25 14.95
CA MET A 30 -59.05 100.58 16.19
C MET A 30 -59.60 99.16 16.29
N GLU A 31 -60.75 98.88 15.66
CA GLU A 31 -61.33 97.53 15.52
C GLU A 31 -60.52 96.69 14.51
N SER A 32 -60.10 97.28 13.38
CA SER A 32 -59.24 96.64 12.37
C SER A 32 -57.88 96.23 12.93
N LEU A 33 -57.21 97.14 13.66
CA LEU A 33 -55.92 96.86 14.31
C LEU A 33 -56.03 95.75 15.36
N LYS A 34 -57.16 95.64 16.08
CA LYS A 34 -57.39 94.53 17.02
C LYS A 34 -57.53 93.19 16.31
N GLN A 35 -58.26 93.12 15.20
CA GLN A 35 -58.39 91.89 14.43
C GLN A 35 -57.06 91.46 13.80
N GLU A 36 -56.26 92.42 13.36
CA GLU A 36 -54.94 92.15 12.81
C GLU A 36 -53.97 91.64 13.89
N LEU A 37 -54.00 92.25 15.08
CA LEU A 37 -53.24 91.81 16.25
C LEU A 37 -53.61 90.38 16.66
N GLU A 38 -54.90 90.02 16.62
CA GLU A 38 -55.34 88.66 16.92
C GLU A 38 -54.86 87.64 15.88
N LYS A 39 -54.89 87.99 14.58
CA LYS A 39 -54.27 87.17 13.52
C LYS A 39 -52.77 87.00 13.71
N TRP A 40 -52.07 88.05 14.15
CA TRP A 40 -50.63 87.97 14.43
C TRP A 40 -50.32 87.07 15.63
N LYS A 41 -51.16 87.08 16.68
CA LYS A 41 -51.04 86.15 17.82
C LYS A 41 -51.26 84.69 17.40
N GLU A 42 -52.29 84.41 16.62
CA GLU A 42 -52.57 83.04 16.15
C GLU A 42 -51.43 82.52 15.26
N ARG A 43 -50.87 83.38 14.40
CA ARG A 43 -49.67 83.06 13.60
C ARG A 43 -48.45 82.82 14.47
N LEU A 44 -48.25 83.61 15.52
CA LEU A 44 -47.14 83.45 16.46
C LEU A 44 -47.26 82.11 17.18
N GLU A 45 -48.44 81.77 17.71
CA GLU A 45 -48.70 80.50 18.39
C GLU A 45 -48.48 79.30 17.44
N GLN A 46 -48.96 79.38 16.20
CA GLN A 46 -48.74 78.34 15.20
C GLN A 46 -47.25 78.20 14.83
N ALA A 47 -46.51 79.30 14.73
CA ALA A 47 -45.08 79.29 14.47
C ALA A 47 -44.29 78.71 15.66
N GLU A 48 -44.67 79.03 16.89
CA GLU A 48 -44.08 78.49 18.12
C GLU A 48 -44.32 76.98 18.23
N LYS A 49 -45.53 76.52 17.92
CA LYS A 49 -45.85 75.08 17.86
C LYS A 49 -45.01 74.37 16.80
N THR A 50 -44.95 74.92 15.60
CA THR A 50 -44.15 74.35 14.49
C THR A 50 -42.66 74.30 14.85
N LYS A 51 -42.14 75.33 15.54
CA LYS A 51 -40.77 75.36 16.05
C LYS A 51 -40.52 74.27 17.08
N ALA A 52 -41.44 74.05 18.01
CA ALA A 52 -41.32 72.99 19.02
C ALA A 52 -41.33 71.59 18.37
N ASP A 53 -42.23 71.35 17.41
CA ASP A 53 -42.30 70.09 16.66
C ASP A 53 -41.01 69.83 15.86
N LEU A 54 -40.47 70.87 15.20
CA LEU A 54 -39.18 70.80 14.50
C LEU A 54 -38.02 70.50 15.45
N GLN A 55 -37.99 71.12 16.63
CA GLN A 55 -36.96 70.85 17.63
C GLN A 55 -37.02 69.40 18.13
N LEU A 56 -38.22 68.88 18.35
CA LEU A 56 -38.41 67.48 18.75
C LEU A 56 -37.95 66.52 17.64
N SER A 57 -38.36 66.78 16.39
CA SER A 57 -37.94 65.97 15.23
C SER A 57 -36.42 65.98 15.04
N LYS A 58 -35.77 67.15 15.20
CA LYS A 58 -34.32 67.27 15.17
C LYS A 58 -33.64 66.42 16.25
N LEU A 59 -34.13 66.48 17.50
CA LEU A 59 -33.55 65.70 18.60
C LEU A 59 -33.66 64.19 18.36
N ILE A 60 -34.76 63.73 17.77
CA ILE A 60 -34.93 62.31 17.39
C ILE A 60 -33.92 61.94 16.30
N ALA A 61 -33.80 62.75 15.25
CA ALA A 61 -32.86 62.52 14.15
C ALA A 61 -31.39 62.54 14.62
N ASP A 62 -31.01 63.47 15.50
CA ASP A 62 -29.66 63.55 16.06
C ASP A 62 -29.34 62.30 16.91
N LYS A 63 -30.31 61.80 17.69
CA LYS A 63 -30.15 60.57 18.47
C LYS A 63 -29.99 59.34 17.58
N GLU A 64 -30.78 59.24 16.52
CA GLU A 64 -30.67 58.16 15.52
C GLU A 64 -29.33 58.22 14.77
N TYR A 65 -28.88 59.41 14.41
CA TYR A 65 -27.58 59.62 13.76
C TYR A 65 -26.42 59.11 14.62
N VAL A 66 -26.40 59.46 15.91
CA VAL A 66 -25.38 58.97 16.85
C VAL A 66 -25.43 57.46 16.98
N LYS A 67 -26.63 56.87 17.02
CA LYS A 67 -26.80 55.42 17.09
C LYS A 67 -26.24 54.72 15.85
N ILE A 68 -26.57 55.22 14.65
CA ILE A 68 -26.07 54.68 13.39
C ILE A 68 -24.54 54.83 13.29
N GLN A 69 -23.97 55.96 13.73
CA GLN A 69 -22.51 56.11 13.76
C GLN A 69 -21.83 55.10 14.69
N HIS A 70 -22.43 54.82 15.84
CA HIS A 70 -21.91 53.82 16.76
C HIS A 70 -21.95 52.42 16.15
N GLU A 71 -23.10 52.00 15.62
CA GLU A 71 -23.28 50.70 14.93
C GLU A 71 -22.31 50.55 13.73
N LEU A 72 -22.09 51.63 12.97
CA LEU A 72 -21.11 51.65 11.87
C LEU A 72 -19.68 51.41 12.36
N THR A 73 -19.33 51.98 13.51
CA THR A 73 -18.00 51.81 14.10
C THR A 73 -17.80 50.37 14.58
N GLU A 74 -18.79 49.80 15.28
CA GLU A 74 -18.75 48.40 15.73
C GLU A 74 -18.65 47.42 14.55
N LEU A 75 -19.40 47.64 13.48
CA LEU A 75 -19.32 46.80 12.27
C LEU A 75 -17.95 46.90 11.60
N LYS A 76 -17.35 48.09 11.59
CA LYS A 76 -16.02 48.30 11.02
C LYS A 76 -14.95 47.56 11.83
N ASP A 77 -15.02 47.64 13.15
CA ASP A 77 -14.08 46.95 14.04
C ASP A 77 -14.23 45.42 13.92
N ALA A 78 -15.46 44.93 13.86
CA ALA A 78 -15.74 43.50 13.65
C ALA A 78 -15.22 43.01 12.28
N GLN A 79 -15.36 43.81 11.23
CA GLN A 79 -14.84 43.48 9.90
C GLN A 79 -13.30 43.43 9.89
N GLU A 80 -12.64 44.35 10.61
CA GLU A 80 -11.19 44.35 10.73
C GLU A 80 -10.68 43.12 11.45
N GLU A 81 -11.36 42.71 12.52
CA GLU A 81 -10.98 41.51 13.29
C GLU A 81 -11.17 40.23 12.48
N LEU A 82 -12.30 40.10 11.76
CA LEU A 82 -12.55 38.97 10.85
C LEU A 82 -11.48 38.89 9.75
N ASN A 83 -11.07 40.03 9.19
CA ASN A 83 -10.02 40.08 8.18
C ASN A 83 -8.66 39.64 8.75
N LYS A 84 -8.33 40.02 9.99
CA LYS A 84 -7.10 39.58 10.67
C LYS A 84 -7.12 38.07 10.93
N GLU A 85 -8.23 37.54 11.41
CA GLU A 85 -8.38 36.10 11.65
C GLU A 85 -8.28 35.30 10.35
N SER A 86 -8.94 35.76 9.28
CA SER A 86 -8.83 35.16 7.96
C SER A 86 -7.39 35.16 7.45
N ALA A 87 -6.67 36.28 7.53
CA ALA A 87 -5.28 36.38 7.08
C ALA A 87 -4.33 35.48 7.90
N MET A 88 -4.54 35.39 9.22
CA MET A 88 -3.78 34.45 10.05
C MET A 88 -4.04 33.00 9.67
N SER A 89 -5.30 32.62 9.45
CA SER A 89 -5.66 31.25 9.04
C SER A 89 -5.05 30.89 7.68
N GLU A 90 -5.10 31.80 6.72
CA GLU A 90 -4.53 31.61 5.39
C GLU A 90 -3.01 31.40 5.45
N ALA A 91 -2.30 32.20 6.27
CA ALA A 91 -0.87 32.05 6.48
C ALA A 91 -0.49 30.70 7.15
N ILE A 92 -1.32 30.21 8.07
CA ILE A 92 -1.12 28.89 8.70
C ILE A 92 -1.27 27.78 7.64
N TYR A 93 -2.35 27.81 6.86
CA TYR A 93 -2.58 26.81 5.81
C TYR A 93 -1.50 26.84 4.74
N GLU A 94 -1.03 28.02 4.33
CA GLU A 94 0.04 28.14 3.34
C GLU A 94 1.37 27.55 3.86
N THR A 95 1.64 27.73 5.16
CA THR A 95 2.81 27.13 5.82
C THR A 95 2.71 25.61 5.87
N GLU A 96 1.56 25.08 6.28
CA GLU A 96 1.31 23.63 6.33
C GLU A 96 1.40 22.99 4.93
N LEU A 97 0.82 23.64 3.92
CA LEU A 97 0.89 23.20 2.53
C LEU A 97 2.35 23.14 2.03
N ARG A 98 3.17 24.10 2.43
CA ARG A 98 4.60 24.13 2.07
C ARG A 98 5.37 22.98 2.72
N VAL A 99 5.13 22.69 4.00
CA VAL A 99 5.75 21.55 4.70
C VAL A 99 5.35 20.23 4.02
N LEU A 100 4.05 20.05 3.77
CA LEU A 100 3.54 18.83 3.13
C LEU A 100 4.09 18.63 1.71
N ASN A 101 4.25 19.71 0.95
CA ASN A 101 4.88 19.66 -0.38
C ASN A 101 6.37 19.30 -0.30
N GLN A 102 7.08 19.76 0.72
CA GLN A 102 8.48 19.41 0.94
C GLN A 102 8.64 17.93 1.30
N GLU A 103 7.83 17.41 2.23
CA GLU A 103 7.83 15.99 2.59
C GLU A 103 7.47 15.11 1.39
N ASN A 104 6.48 15.50 0.59
CA ASN A 104 6.14 14.79 -0.65
C ASN A 104 7.30 14.77 -1.65
N ALA A 105 8.08 15.85 -1.76
CA ALA A 105 9.25 15.91 -2.62
C ALA A 105 10.41 15.04 -2.08
N GLU A 106 10.56 14.92 -0.76
CA GLU A 106 11.51 14.02 -0.11
C GLU A 106 11.14 12.55 -0.32
N LEU A 107 9.88 12.19 -0.07
CA LEU A 107 9.37 10.83 -0.29
C LEU A 107 9.49 10.41 -1.76
N LYS A 108 9.17 11.31 -2.70
CA LYS A 108 9.38 11.03 -4.14
C LYS A 108 10.84 10.76 -4.47
N ARG A 109 11.78 11.51 -3.88
CA ARG A 109 13.22 11.27 -4.07
C ARG A 109 13.66 9.93 -3.50
N GLU A 110 13.19 9.56 -2.31
CA GLU A 110 13.53 8.27 -1.70
C GLU A 110 12.95 7.09 -2.49
N ILE A 111 11.72 7.21 -3.00
CA ILE A 111 11.12 6.21 -3.88
C ILE A 111 11.97 6.01 -5.14
N GLU A 112 12.40 7.10 -5.78
CA GLU A 112 13.21 6.99 -7.01
C GLU A 112 14.58 6.38 -6.72
N LYS A 113 15.22 6.79 -5.62
CA LYS A 113 16.48 6.21 -5.16
C LYS A 113 16.35 4.70 -4.88
N LEU A 114 15.31 4.29 -4.17
CA LEU A 114 15.06 2.87 -3.89
C LEU A 114 14.77 2.07 -5.18
N LYS A 115 14.10 2.67 -6.16
CA LYS A 115 13.90 2.05 -7.48
C LYS A 115 15.21 1.91 -8.23
N GLU A 116 16.08 2.91 -8.21
CA GLU A 116 17.41 2.85 -8.81
C GLU A 116 18.27 1.77 -8.14
N GLU A 117 18.33 1.74 -6.80
CA GLU A 117 19.03 0.71 -6.04
C GLU A 117 18.51 -0.70 -6.37
N LEU A 118 17.18 -0.86 -6.49
CA LEU A 118 16.57 -2.13 -6.87
C LEU A 118 16.93 -2.52 -8.31
N ALA A 119 16.90 -1.58 -9.25
CA ALA A 119 17.26 -1.82 -10.64
C ALA A 119 18.74 -2.17 -10.79
N GLU A 120 19.62 -1.48 -10.07
CA GLU A 120 21.06 -1.75 -10.02
C GLU A 120 21.32 -3.15 -9.45
N CYS A 121 20.67 -3.51 -8.33
CA CYS A 121 20.77 -4.83 -7.72
C CYS A 121 20.29 -5.94 -8.67
N CYS A 122 19.15 -5.75 -9.33
CA CYS A 122 18.64 -6.67 -10.36
C CYS A 122 19.59 -6.79 -11.56
N SER A 123 20.21 -5.69 -11.98
CA SER A 123 21.16 -5.68 -13.10
C SER A 123 22.47 -6.40 -12.74
N ALA A 124 22.98 -6.21 -11.52
CA ALA A 124 24.15 -6.91 -11.00
C ALA A 124 23.90 -8.43 -10.91
N LEU A 125 22.71 -8.83 -10.44
CA LEU A 125 22.29 -10.24 -10.41
C LEU A 125 22.18 -10.85 -11.82
N SER A 126 21.79 -10.06 -12.83
CA SER A 126 21.72 -10.47 -14.24
C SER A 126 23.12 -10.64 -14.86
N GLN A 127 24.11 -9.83 -14.46
CA GLN A 127 25.49 -9.93 -14.96
C GLN A 127 26.31 -11.04 -14.29
N ASP A 128 26.10 -11.33 -13.00
CA ASP A 128 26.90 -12.30 -12.24
C ASP A 128 26.27 -13.71 -12.07
N GLY A 129 25.01 -13.91 -12.45
CA GLY A 129 24.24 -14.99 -11.85
C GLY A 129 23.60 -16.01 -12.79
N LYS A 130 24.37 -16.80 -13.56
CA LYS A 130 23.88 -18.17 -13.83
C LYS A 130 23.92 -18.92 -12.49
N ILE A 131 22.86 -18.78 -11.68
CA ILE A 131 22.69 -19.51 -10.43
C ILE A 131 22.55 -21.00 -10.79
N LYS A 132 23.69 -21.69 -10.90
CA LYS A 132 23.74 -23.15 -10.98
C LYS A 132 23.69 -23.70 -9.56
N LYS A 133 22.53 -23.57 -8.93
CA LYS A 133 22.29 -24.22 -7.64
C LYS A 133 21.92 -25.67 -7.92
N LYS A 134 22.72 -26.62 -7.41
CA LYS A 134 22.28 -28.02 -7.33
C LYS A 134 21.11 -28.05 -6.35
N VAL A 135 19.91 -28.25 -6.88
CA VAL A 135 18.73 -28.51 -6.06
C VAL A 135 18.79 -29.98 -5.68
N ALA A 136 18.64 -30.28 -4.39
CA ALA A 136 18.53 -31.65 -3.92
C ALA A 136 17.24 -32.28 -4.48
N GLU A 137 17.16 -33.60 -4.46
CA GLU A 137 15.93 -34.30 -4.85
C GLU A 137 14.74 -33.79 -4.03
N MET A 138 13.75 -33.22 -4.70
CA MET A 138 12.55 -32.66 -4.09
C MET A 138 11.43 -33.70 -4.14
N LYS A 139 10.75 -33.88 -3.01
CA LYS A 139 9.48 -34.62 -2.99
C LYS A 139 8.43 -33.75 -3.66
N VAL A 140 7.73 -34.34 -4.63
CA VAL A 140 6.60 -33.68 -5.32
C VAL A 140 5.29 -34.24 -4.79
N GLU A 141 4.31 -33.38 -4.62
CA GLU A 141 2.93 -33.74 -4.30
C GLU A 141 2.07 -33.49 -5.53
N PHE A 142 1.24 -34.47 -5.89
CA PHE A 142 0.34 -34.34 -7.02
C PHE A 142 -0.91 -33.57 -6.58
N THR A 143 -1.08 -32.37 -7.11
CA THR A 143 -2.19 -31.48 -6.74
C THR A 143 -3.47 -31.81 -7.50
N HIS A 144 -3.42 -31.76 -8.84
CA HIS A 144 -4.59 -31.96 -9.69
C HIS A 144 -4.18 -32.21 -11.15
N MET A 145 -5.14 -32.63 -11.98
CA MET A 145 -5.01 -32.79 -13.43
C MET A 145 -6.01 -31.87 -14.13
N GLU A 146 -5.59 -31.16 -15.16
CA GLU A 146 -6.47 -30.38 -16.03
C GLU A 146 -6.45 -30.95 -17.45
N ASP A 147 -7.63 -31.17 -18.01
CA ASP A 147 -7.79 -31.45 -19.43
C ASP A 147 -7.73 -30.12 -20.19
N THR A 148 -6.57 -29.79 -20.75
CA THR A 148 -6.44 -28.57 -21.54
C THR A 148 -7.08 -28.73 -22.92
N GLU A 149 -8.20 -28.05 -23.17
CA GLU A 149 -8.82 -27.87 -24.51
C GLU A 149 -8.01 -26.89 -25.40
N GLY A 150 -6.67 -27.03 -25.44
CA GLY A 150 -5.76 -26.12 -26.12
C GLY A 150 -5.17 -26.66 -27.43
N ASP A 151 -4.83 -25.76 -28.35
CA ASP A 151 -4.23 -25.96 -29.69
C ASP A 151 -2.79 -26.52 -29.68
N PHE A 152 -2.46 -27.34 -28.68
CA PHE A 152 -1.15 -27.97 -28.55
C PHE A 152 -1.11 -29.26 -29.37
N PRO A 153 0.06 -29.66 -29.92
CA PRO A 153 0.17 -30.96 -30.60
C PRO A 153 -0.18 -32.05 -29.59
N ASP A 154 -1.32 -32.69 -29.84
CA ASP A 154 -2.21 -33.61 -29.08
C ASP A 154 -1.54 -34.81 -28.36
N THR A 155 -0.24 -34.73 -28.08
CA THR A 155 0.63 -35.86 -27.73
C THR A 155 1.65 -35.53 -26.65
N ASN A 156 1.94 -34.25 -26.38
CA ASN A 156 2.88 -33.87 -25.32
C ASN A 156 2.16 -33.74 -23.98
N THR A 157 2.84 -34.14 -22.90
CA THR A 157 2.34 -33.94 -21.53
C THR A 157 2.98 -32.69 -20.95
N ARG A 158 2.17 -31.76 -20.44
CA ARG A 158 2.66 -30.58 -19.72
C ARG A 158 2.52 -30.81 -18.22
N CYS A 159 3.60 -30.57 -17.49
CA CYS A 159 3.64 -30.60 -16.04
C CYS A 159 4.00 -29.20 -15.55
N VAL A 160 3.30 -28.72 -14.54
CA VAL A 160 3.61 -27.46 -13.86
C VAL A 160 3.98 -27.79 -12.42
N PHE A 161 5.18 -27.43 -12.03
CA PHE A 161 5.67 -27.63 -10.67
C PHE A 161 5.80 -26.27 -9.99
N SER A 162 4.95 -26.03 -9.00
CA SER A 162 5.07 -24.85 -8.14
C SER A 162 6.15 -25.10 -7.09
N VAL A 163 7.18 -24.27 -7.08
CA VAL A 163 8.31 -24.40 -6.15
C VAL A 163 8.37 -23.16 -5.28
N THR A 164 8.20 -23.35 -3.97
CA THR A 164 8.40 -22.32 -2.95
C THR A 164 9.56 -22.75 -2.05
N THR A 165 10.55 -21.89 -1.85
CA THR A 165 11.67 -22.24 -0.97
C THR A 165 11.30 -22.14 0.50
N ARG A 166 11.62 -23.21 1.23
CA ARG A 166 11.71 -23.19 2.70
C ARG A 166 12.88 -22.32 3.12
N ILE A 167 12.60 -21.28 3.90
CA ILE A 167 13.62 -20.34 4.36
C ILE A 167 14.14 -20.80 5.72
N PRO A 168 15.43 -21.18 5.83
CA PRO A 168 15.99 -21.58 7.11
C PRO A 168 16.19 -20.35 7.99
N PHE A 169 15.63 -20.40 9.20
CA PHE A 169 15.80 -19.41 10.24
C PHE A 169 16.50 -20.04 11.45
N LYS A 170 17.54 -19.36 11.95
CA LYS A 170 18.24 -19.80 13.16
C LYS A 170 17.52 -19.25 14.39
N LEU A 171 16.74 -20.11 15.05
CA LEU A 171 16.12 -19.82 16.32
C LEU A 171 17.16 -20.01 17.44
N ASN A 172 17.47 -18.94 18.16
CA ASN A 172 18.50 -18.98 19.19
C ASN A 172 17.92 -19.37 20.55
N GLN A 173 18.81 -19.71 21.48
CA GLN A 173 18.48 -19.97 22.87
C GLN A 173 17.56 -18.88 23.45
N ASN A 174 16.60 -19.31 24.27
CA ASN A 174 15.65 -18.46 25.01
C ASN A 174 14.74 -17.63 24.08
N GLN A 175 14.47 -18.18 22.89
CA GLN A 175 13.54 -17.62 21.91
C GLN A 175 12.49 -18.66 21.55
N ALA A 176 11.28 -18.19 21.27
CA ALA A 176 10.23 -18.99 20.69
C ALA A 176 9.72 -18.33 19.40
N LEU A 177 9.46 -19.15 18.39
CA LEU A 177 8.76 -18.74 17.18
C LEU A 177 7.31 -19.21 17.32
N LEU A 178 6.36 -18.29 17.20
CA LEU A 178 4.93 -18.56 17.35
C LEU A 178 4.19 -18.12 16.09
N THR A 179 3.45 -19.04 15.48
CA THR A 179 2.60 -18.80 14.31
C THR A 179 1.13 -18.86 14.75
N LEU A 180 0.37 -17.84 14.37
CA LEU A 180 -1.03 -17.64 14.72
C LEU A 180 -1.91 -17.89 13.51
N GLU A 181 -3.14 -18.35 13.72
CA GLU A 181 -4.07 -18.57 12.60
C GLU A 181 -4.50 -17.24 11.95
N ASP A 182 -4.75 -16.23 12.80
CA ASP A 182 -5.21 -14.89 12.42
C ASP A 182 -4.07 -13.85 12.41
N GLU A 183 -3.89 -13.18 11.27
CA GLU A 183 -2.94 -12.06 11.12
C GLU A 183 -3.23 -10.90 12.09
N GLU A 184 -4.51 -10.58 12.31
CA GLU A 184 -4.92 -9.49 13.20
C GLU A 184 -4.46 -9.70 14.65
N VAL A 185 -4.38 -10.97 15.08
CA VAL A 185 -3.88 -11.35 16.41
C VAL A 185 -2.37 -11.10 16.48
N ALA A 186 -1.61 -11.53 15.48
CA ALA A 186 -0.16 -11.35 15.41
C ALA A 186 0.24 -9.86 15.41
N GLN A 187 -0.47 -9.03 14.62
CA GLN A 187 -0.25 -7.59 14.59
C GLN A 187 -0.55 -6.93 15.94
N ARG A 188 -1.65 -7.33 16.59
CA ARG A 188 -2.03 -6.81 17.92
C ARG A 188 -1.00 -7.15 18.98
N LEU A 189 -0.53 -8.41 19.03
CA LEU A 189 0.50 -8.84 19.97
C LEU A 189 1.83 -8.11 19.73
N THR A 190 2.18 -7.91 18.46
CA THR A 190 3.38 -7.13 18.06
C THR A 190 3.27 -5.67 18.52
N LYS A 191 2.08 -5.07 18.42
CA LYS A 191 1.80 -3.70 18.88
C LYS A 191 1.86 -3.57 20.41
N MET A 192 1.42 -4.59 21.15
CA MET A 192 1.57 -4.66 22.62
C MET A 192 3.04 -4.81 23.03
N GLY A 193 3.81 -5.61 22.28
CA GLY A 193 5.27 -5.66 22.31
C GLY A 193 5.90 -6.33 23.55
N LYS A 194 5.22 -6.37 24.70
CA LYS A 194 5.69 -7.04 25.93
C LYS A 194 4.55 -7.79 26.61
N HIS A 195 4.85 -9.00 27.05
CA HIS A 195 3.93 -9.88 27.75
C HIS A 195 4.62 -10.47 28.97
N THR A 196 3.91 -10.54 30.09
CA THR A 196 4.41 -11.23 31.28
C THR A 196 3.79 -12.63 31.29
N VAL A 197 4.58 -13.63 30.90
CA VAL A 197 4.16 -15.03 30.82
C VAL A 197 4.43 -15.70 32.17
N ASN A 198 3.49 -16.53 32.62
CA ASN A 198 3.66 -17.35 33.80
C ASN A 198 4.24 -18.70 33.38
N LEU A 199 5.49 -18.97 33.77
CA LEU A 199 6.19 -20.23 33.59
C LEU A 199 6.30 -20.88 34.98
N ASP A 200 6.01 -22.15 35.18
CA ASP A 200 5.53 -22.69 36.47
C ASP A 200 6.34 -22.21 37.70
N GLY A 201 5.75 -21.25 38.44
CA GLY A 201 6.33 -20.65 39.65
C GLY A 201 7.16 -19.38 39.45
N THR A 202 7.43 -18.95 38.20
CA THR A 202 8.20 -17.76 37.84
C THR A 202 7.56 -16.95 36.69
N THR A 203 7.47 -15.64 36.84
CA THR A 203 7.07 -14.76 35.72
C THR A 203 8.26 -14.36 34.84
N ALA A 204 8.07 -14.46 33.53
CA ALA A 204 9.03 -14.06 32.50
C ALA A 204 8.46 -12.93 31.65
N ASP A 205 9.23 -11.85 31.51
CA ASP A 205 8.89 -10.75 30.62
C ASP A 205 9.38 -11.08 29.21
N VAL A 206 8.43 -11.47 28.36
CA VAL A 206 8.67 -11.85 26.98
C VAL A 206 8.43 -10.65 26.08
N LYS A 207 9.40 -10.34 25.24
CA LYS A 207 9.30 -9.32 24.19
C LYS A 207 8.80 -9.96 22.91
N VAL A 208 7.72 -9.42 22.36
CA VAL A 208 7.19 -9.78 21.06
C VAL A 208 7.86 -8.91 20.01
N VAL A 209 8.42 -9.53 18.97
CA VAL A 209 9.07 -8.86 17.85
C VAL A 209 8.49 -9.41 16.55
N PRO A 210 8.21 -8.56 15.54
CA PRO A 210 7.79 -9.05 14.24
C PRO A 210 8.84 -10.01 13.66
N PHE A 211 8.41 -11.13 13.08
CA PHE A 211 9.31 -12.10 12.49
C PHE A 211 9.74 -11.63 11.10
N THR A 212 11.04 -11.37 10.91
CA THR A 212 11.60 -11.02 9.61
C THR A 212 11.98 -12.30 8.86
N VAL A 213 11.25 -12.56 7.79
CA VAL A 213 11.48 -13.65 6.88
C VAL A 213 12.67 -13.28 5.98
N GLY A 214 13.64 -14.20 5.88
CA GLY A 214 14.77 -14.04 4.96
C GLY A 214 14.33 -13.99 3.49
N MET A 215 15.28 -13.86 2.57
CA MET A 215 14.96 -13.89 1.13
C MET A 215 14.57 -15.31 0.70
N GLY A 216 13.33 -15.46 0.23
CA GLY A 216 12.81 -16.65 -0.44
C GLY A 216 12.63 -16.44 -1.94
N VAL A 217 12.53 -17.55 -2.66
CA VAL A 217 12.12 -17.59 -4.06
C VAL A 217 10.90 -18.49 -4.23
N LYS A 218 9.96 -18.02 -5.05
CA LYS A 218 8.81 -18.76 -5.54
C LYS A 218 8.87 -18.75 -7.06
N PHE A 219 8.66 -19.88 -7.71
CA PHE A 219 8.63 -19.97 -9.17
C PHE A 219 7.81 -21.17 -9.63
N GLU A 220 7.40 -21.13 -10.90
CA GLU A 220 6.77 -22.27 -11.58
C GLU A 220 7.76 -22.87 -12.58
N LEU A 221 8.00 -24.17 -12.47
CA LEU A 221 8.75 -24.93 -13.47
C LEU A 221 7.75 -25.59 -14.41
N HIS A 222 7.70 -25.11 -15.64
CA HIS A 222 6.90 -25.72 -16.70
C HIS A 222 7.75 -26.71 -17.47
N VAL A 223 7.35 -27.97 -17.44
CA VAL A 223 8.01 -29.05 -18.16
C VAL A 223 7.08 -29.60 -19.22
N THR A 224 7.52 -29.59 -20.47
CA THR A 224 6.86 -30.26 -21.58
C THR A 224 7.58 -31.55 -21.89
N ILE A 225 6.89 -32.67 -21.70
CA ILE A 225 7.37 -34.01 -21.99
C ILE A 225 6.88 -34.40 -23.38
N SER A 226 7.79 -34.76 -24.28
CA SER A 226 7.42 -35.10 -25.64
C SER A 226 6.77 -36.49 -25.73
N GLY A 227 5.60 -36.56 -26.37
CA GLY A 227 4.93 -37.83 -26.68
C GLY A 227 5.56 -38.63 -27.81
N LYS A 228 6.50 -38.02 -28.55
CA LYS A 228 7.13 -38.60 -29.75
C LYS A 228 8.65 -38.64 -29.72
N LYS A 229 9.30 -37.97 -28.76
CA LYS A 229 10.76 -37.89 -28.70
C LYS A 229 11.32 -38.50 -27.41
N ILE A 230 12.41 -39.25 -27.54
CA ILE A 230 13.22 -39.76 -26.42
C ILE A 230 14.67 -39.28 -26.55
N ASN A 231 15.33 -39.18 -25.40
CA ASN A 231 16.77 -38.97 -25.31
C ASN A 231 17.44 -40.29 -24.96
N VAL A 232 18.48 -40.64 -25.71
CA VAL A 232 19.29 -41.85 -25.53
C VAL A 232 20.73 -41.43 -25.23
N SER A 233 21.32 -41.96 -24.18
CA SER A 233 22.69 -41.68 -23.76
C SER A 233 23.48 -42.96 -23.50
N GLU A 234 24.77 -42.81 -23.19
CA GLU A 234 25.72 -43.91 -23.00
C GLU A 234 25.96 -44.76 -24.27
N ILE A 235 25.74 -44.17 -25.46
CA ILE A 235 25.94 -44.86 -26.74
C ILE A 235 27.41 -45.29 -26.86
N PRO A 236 27.72 -46.56 -27.18
CA PRO A 236 29.10 -47.02 -27.23
C PRO A 236 29.88 -46.33 -28.35
N GLU A 237 31.12 -45.93 -28.04
CA GLU A 237 32.03 -45.42 -29.06
C GLU A 237 32.57 -46.58 -29.88
N LEU A 238 32.15 -46.65 -31.14
CA LEU A 238 32.58 -47.66 -32.09
C LEU A 238 33.32 -47.00 -33.26
N PRO A 239 34.29 -47.70 -33.87
CA PRO A 239 35.00 -47.22 -35.06
C PRO A 239 34.14 -47.36 -36.32
N ILE A 240 32.92 -46.80 -36.28
CA ILE A 240 31.99 -46.76 -37.41
C ILE A 240 31.65 -45.31 -37.76
N PRO A 241 31.31 -45.01 -39.03
CA PRO A 241 30.79 -43.71 -39.42
C PRO A 241 29.48 -43.36 -38.69
N ASP A 242 29.23 -42.07 -38.54
CA ASP A 242 28.07 -41.56 -37.80
C ASP A 242 26.74 -41.95 -38.48
N GLU A 243 26.71 -42.01 -39.81
CA GLU A 243 25.57 -42.50 -40.59
C GLU A 243 25.23 -43.95 -40.21
N TRP A 244 26.24 -44.82 -40.14
CA TRP A 244 26.03 -46.22 -39.76
C TRP A 244 25.56 -46.36 -38.30
N MET A 245 26.02 -45.49 -37.40
CA MET A 245 25.53 -45.50 -36.02
C MET A 245 24.04 -45.13 -35.96
N ARG A 246 23.61 -44.15 -36.77
CA ARG A 246 22.18 -43.79 -36.88
C ARG A 246 21.36 -44.97 -37.39
N ASP A 247 21.80 -45.65 -38.45
CA ASP A 247 21.12 -46.84 -38.97
C ASP A 247 21.01 -47.95 -37.92
N LYS A 248 22.06 -48.17 -37.11
CA LYS A 248 22.03 -49.16 -36.02
C LYS A 248 21.06 -48.79 -34.92
N LEU A 249 21.01 -47.52 -34.54
CA LEU A 249 20.03 -47.03 -33.58
C LEU A 249 18.61 -47.21 -34.14
N GLU A 250 18.37 -46.82 -35.39
CA GLU A 250 17.08 -46.96 -36.06
C GLU A 250 16.60 -48.40 -36.04
N LEU A 251 17.42 -49.34 -36.50
CA LEU A 251 17.09 -50.77 -36.49
C LEU A 251 16.78 -51.31 -35.09
N ASN A 252 17.45 -50.79 -34.05
CA ASN A 252 17.30 -51.28 -32.67
C ASN A 252 16.02 -50.74 -31.99
N PHE A 253 15.56 -49.55 -32.38
CA PHE A 253 14.30 -48.98 -31.90
C PHE A 253 13.10 -49.38 -32.78
N TYR A 254 13.32 -49.62 -34.07
CA TYR A 254 12.32 -50.11 -35.03
C TYR A 254 11.84 -51.54 -34.73
N LYS A 255 12.73 -52.43 -34.25
CA LYS A 255 12.41 -53.85 -33.98
C LYS A 255 11.66 -54.10 -32.67
N SER A 256 11.45 -53.07 -31.86
CA SER A 256 10.63 -53.19 -30.66
C SER A 256 9.17 -52.98 -31.03
N GLU A 257 8.22 -53.62 -30.35
CA GLU A 257 6.76 -53.53 -30.56
C GLU A 257 6.19 -52.13 -30.28
N HIS A 258 7.00 -51.08 -30.43
CA HIS A 258 6.80 -49.80 -29.83
C HIS A 258 6.64 -48.69 -30.87
N GLY A 259 7.08 -48.80 -32.12
CA GLY A 259 6.64 -47.87 -33.19
C GLY A 259 7.69 -47.52 -34.24
N GLU A 260 7.26 -46.89 -35.33
CA GLU A 260 8.14 -46.45 -36.42
C GLU A 260 8.96 -45.22 -36.02
N VAL A 261 10.26 -45.26 -36.32
CA VAL A 261 11.18 -44.14 -36.13
C VAL A 261 11.06 -43.20 -37.33
N GLU A 262 10.84 -41.92 -37.06
CA GLU A 262 10.77 -40.85 -38.06
C GLU A 262 12.16 -40.22 -38.29
N ASN A 263 12.93 -40.00 -37.22
CA ASN A 263 14.20 -39.31 -37.30
C ASN A 263 15.14 -39.66 -36.13
N ILE A 264 16.45 -39.75 -36.42
CA ILE A 264 17.51 -39.88 -35.40
C ILE A 264 18.54 -38.78 -35.56
N LYS A 265 18.71 -37.98 -34.49
CA LYS A 265 19.78 -37.01 -34.36
C LYS A 265 20.83 -37.54 -33.39
N TYR A 266 21.92 -38.09 -33.93
CA TYR A 266 23.05 -38.61 -33.15
C TYR A 266 24.18 -37.58 -33.06
N ASP A 267 24.69 -37.40 -31.84
CA ASP A 267 25.91 -36.65 -31.55
C ASP A 267 26.98 -37.57 -30.93
N LYS A 268 28.04 -37.79 -31.69
CA LYS A 268 29.18 -38.63 -31.29
C LYS A 268 29.96 -38.03 -30.12
N ARG A 269 30.06 -36.70 -30.01
CA ARG A 269 30.88 -36.05 -28.98
C ARG A 269 30.29 -36.22 -27.60
N SER A 270 28.97 -36.07 -27.47
CA SER A 270 28.25 -36.28 -26.21
C SER A 270 27.83 -37.73 -25.96
N ARG A 271 28.01 -38.61 -26.97
CA ARG A 271 27.50 -40.00 -26.96
C ARG A 271 25.99 -40.06 -26.69
N THR A 272 25.25 -39.13 -27.28
CA THR A 272 23.79 -39.04 -27.14
C THR A 272 23.08 -39.05 -28.48
N ALA A 273 21.81 -39.46 -28.47
CA ALA A 273 20.93 -39.37 -29.62
C ALA A 273 19.53 -38.93 -29.19
N VAL A 274 18.87 -38.14 -30.02
CA VAL A 274 17.44 -37.85 -29.93
C VAL A 274 16.72 -38.64 -31.00
N ILE A 275 15.79 -39.49 -30.59
CA ILE A 275 15.00 -40.35 -31.50
C ILE A 275 13.57 -39.81 -31.50
N THR A 276 13.05 -39.56 -32.70
CA THR A 276 11.67 -39.11 -32.94
C THR A 276 10.88 -40.25 -33.57
N PHE A 277 9.71 -40.54 -33.03
CA PHE A 277 8.79 -41.57 -33.50
C PHE A 277 7.62 -40.97 -34.26
N THR A 278 7.14 -41.69 -35.27
CA THR A 278 5.99 -41.28 -36.09
C THR A 278 4.70 -41.21 -35.27
N ARG A 279 4.49 -42.22 -34.41
CA ARG A 279 3.29 -42.34 -33.56
C ARG A 279 3.57 -41.88 -32.12
N PRO A 280 2.62 -41.18 -31.48
CA PRO A 280 2.69 -40.88 -30.05
C PRO A 280 2.36 -42.10 -29.18
N GLY A 281 2.80 -42.10 -27.92
CA GLY A 281 2.51 -43.16 -26.92
C GLY A 281 3.61 -44.23 -26.78
N VAL A 282 4.48 -44.29 -27.79
CA VAL A 282 5.70 -45.11 -27.86
C VAL A 282 6.73 -44.71 -26.81
N THR A 283 6.81 -43.41 -26.52
CA THR A 283 7.85 -42.86 -25.64
C THR A 283 7.65 -43.28 -24.20
N ALA A 284 6.40 -43.44 -23.74
CA ALA A 284 6.08 -43.82 -22.36
C ALA A 284 6.50 -45.26 -22.04
N SER A 285 6.28 -46.21 -22.97
CA SER A 285 6.69 -47.60 -22.77
C SER A 285 8.21 -47.76 -22.76
N ILE A 286 8.90 -47.05 -23.64
CA ILE A 286 10.36 -47.09 -23.73
C ILE A 286 11.00 -46.38 -22.53
N ALA A 287 10.48 -45.22 -22.12
CA ALA A 287 10.99 -44.47 -20.96
C ALA A 287 10.86 -45.22 -19.63
N ARG A 288 9.87 -46.14 -19.49
CA ARG A 288 9.80 -47.05 -18.34
C ARG A 288 10.99 -48.00 -18.24
N CYS A 289 11.64 -48.29 -19.36
CA CYS A 289 12.86 -49.10 -19.42
C CYS A 289 14.09 -48.19 -19.43
N ALA A 290 14.50 -47.72 -18.25
CA ALA A 290 15.65 -46.82 -18.11
C ALA A 290 16.96 -47.37 -18.71
N ARG A 291 17.10 -48.71 -18.85
CA ARG A 291 18.28 -49.38 -19.43
C ARG A 291 17.92 -50.25 -20.63
N TYR A 292 17.81 -49.62 -21.79
CA TYR A 292 17.41 -50.26 -23.04
C TYR A 292 18.54 -51.09 -23.67
N PRO A 293 18.29 -52.34 -24.11
CA PRO A 293 19.31 -53.17 -24.74
C PRO A 293 19.62 -52.68 -26.17
N PHE A 294 20.91 -52.57 -26.49
CA PHE A 294 21.42 -52.18 -27.80
C PHE A 294 22.42 -53.19 -28.32
N TYR A 295 22.06 -53.86 -29.42
CA TYR A 295 22.89 -54.90 -30.01
C TYR A 295 23.65 -54.38 -31.22
N VAL A 296 24.98 -54.38 -31.13
CA VAL A 296 25.86 -53.92 -32.20
C VAL A 296 27.13 -54.77 -32.24
N ASN A 297 27.55 -55.18 -33.44
CA ASN A 297 28.72 -56.05 -33.67
C ASN A 297 28.77 -57.30 -32.76
N GLY A 298 27.61 -57.92 -32.49
CA GLY A 298 27.50 -59.11 -31.65
C GLY A 298 27.62 -58.85 -30.14
N ARG A 299 27.69 -57.59 -29.70
CA ARG A 299 27.72 -57.20 -28.28
C ARG A 299 26.42 -56.53 -27.88
N CYS A 300 26.01 -56.76 -26.63
CA CYS A 300 24.87 -56.11 -26.01
C CYS A 300 25.35 -54.98 -25.09
N HIS A 301 24.92 -53.76 -25.38
CA HIS A 301 25.15 -52.58 -24.56
C HIS A 301 23.83 -52.18 -23.89
N ARG A 302 23.91 -51.48 -22.76
CA ARG A 302 22.75 -50.94 -22.05
C ARG A 302 22.76 -49.43 -22.22
N LEU A 303 21.88 -48.92 -23.07
CA LEU A 303 21.70 -47.50 -23.28
C LEU A 303 20.78 -46.93 -22.22
N SER A 304 21.07 -45.71 -21.78
CA SER A 304 20.22 -44.97 -20.87
C SER A 304 19.18 -44.21 -21.68
N VAL A 305 17.90 -44.44 -21.40
CA VAL A 305 16.78 -43.84 -22.14
C VAL A 305 15.90 -43.03 -21.21
N SER A 306 15.57 -41.80 -21.60
CA SER A 306 14.65 -40.93 -20.88
C SER A 306 13.69 -40.22 -21.84
N PRO A 307 12.52 -39.77 -21.37
CA PRO A 307 11.67 -38.88 -22.15
C PRO A 307 12.45 -37.63 -22.57
N ASN A 308 12.18 -37.12 -23.76
CA ASN A 308 12.66 -35.80 -24.12
C ASN A 308 11.81 -34.75 -23.41
N THR A 309 12.45 -33.92 -22.59
CA THR A 309 11.78 -32.90 -21.78
C THR A 309 12.35 -31.53 -22.09
N GLU A 310 11.47 -30.55 -22.20
CA GLU A 310 11.82 -29.14 -22.33
C GLU A 310 11.27 -28.41 -21.11
N GLY A 311 12.15 -27.78 -20.34
CA GLY A 311 11.82 -27.10 -19.10
C GLY A 311 12.11 -25.61 -19.20
N HIS A 312 11.18 -24.78 -18.75
CA HIS A 312 11.39 -23.34 -18.57
C HIS A 312 10.80 -22.89 -17.23
N LEU A 313 11.39 -21.83 -16.68
CA LEU A 313 10.94 -21.21 -15.44
C LEU A 313 10.05 -20.02 -15.76
N GLU A 314 8.90 -19.95 -15.11
CA GLU A 314 8.00 -18.80 -15.15
C GLU A 314 7.72 -18.29 -13.74
N LYS A 315 7.15 -17.09 -13.67
CA LYS A 315 6.68 -16.45 -12.42
C LYS A 315 7.70 -16.48 -11.28
N LEU A 316 8.99 -16.25 -11.59
CA LEU A 316 10.00 -16.10 -10.55
C LEU A 316 9.69 -14.85 -9.72
N GLN A 317 9.39 -15.07 -8.44
CA GLN A 317 9.12 -14.05 -7.45
C GLN A 317 10.14 -14.18 -6.33
N LEU A 318 10.79 -13.06 -6.02
CA LEU A 318 11.61 -12.92 -4.82
C LEU A 318 10.72 -12.33 -3.73
N PHE A 319 10.67 -12.98 -2.58
CA PHE A 319 9.93 -12.47 -1.43
C PHE A 319 10.87 -12.31 -0.24
N SER A 320 10.69 -11.22 0.49
CA SER A 320 11.37 -10.93 1.74
C SER A 320 10.48 -9.95 2.50
N GLY A 321 10.31 -10.14 3.79
CA GLY A 321 9.38 -9.28 4.52
C GLY A 321 9.21 -9.67 5.96
N ILE A 322 8.25 -9.03 6.61
CA ILE A 322 7.80 -9.39 7.94
C ILE A 322 6.64 -10.37 7.76
N SER A 323 6.69 -11.53 8.41
CA SER A 323 5.55 -12.45 8.41
C SER A 323 4.36 -11.77 9.09
N THR A 324 3.20 -11.90 8.46
CA THR A 324 1.95 -11.33 8.94
C THR A 324 1.37 -12.11 10.11
N LYS A 325 1.57 -13.43 10.15
CA LYS A 325 1.03 -14.35 11.17
C LYS A 325 2.04 -14.83 12.21
N THR A 326 3.33 -14.79 11.89
CA THR A 326 4.38 -15.32 12.76
C THR A 326 5.09 -14.22 13.55
N ILE A 327 5.26 -14.46 14.85
CA ILE A 327 5.95 -13.55 15.78
C ILE A 327 7.14 -14.25 16.45
N LEU A 328 8.18 -13.48 16.75
CA LEU A 328 9.37 -13.95 17.46
C LEU A 328 9.34 -13.44 18.90
N LEU A 329 9.28 -14.39 19.83
CA LEU A 329 9.32 -14.17 21.26
C LEU A 329 10.75 -14.21 21.75
N LYS A 330 11.18 -13.17 22.48
CA LYS A 330 12.54 -13.04 23.04
C LYS A 330 12.48 -12.78 24.54
N GLY A 331 13.55 -13.17 25.25
CA GLY A 331 13.69 -12.88 26.68
C GLY A 331 12.98 -13.88 27.58
N ILE A 332 12.67 -15.06 27.05
CA ILE A 332 12.15 -16.18 27.85
C ILE A 332 13.27 -16.57 28.82
N LYS A 333 12.97 -16.62 30.12
CA LYS A 333 13.97 -17.01 31.12
C LYS A 333 14.22 -18.51 31.01
N GLU A 334 15.46 -18.92 31.27
CA GLU A 334 15.78 -20.34 31.41
C GLU A 334 15.02 -20.89 32.62
N THR A 335 14.24 -21.95 32.39
CA THR A 335 13.46 -22.66 33.40
C THR A 335 14.03 -24.05 33.59
N GLU A 336 13.70 -24.70 34.72
CA GLU A 336 14.07 -26.10 34.96
C GLU A 336 13.17 -27.08 34.21
N ASP A 337 12.03 -26.59 33.72
CA ASP A 337 11.05 -27.33 32.92
C ASP A 337 11.60 -27.69 31.54
N ASP A 338 11.08 -28.79 30.98
CA ASP A 338 11.43 -29.23 29.63
C ASP A 338 10.85 -28.31 28.54
N GLU A 339 11.39 -28.42 27.33
CA GLU A 339 11.01 -27.54 26.21
C GLU A 339 9.53 -27.63 25.85
N GLU A 340 8.93 -28.82 25.90
CA GLU A 340 7.51 -29.03 25.54
C GLU A 340 6.61 -28.36 26.57
N SER A 341 6.91 -28.55 27.87
CA SER A 341 6.19 -27.85 28.95
C SER A 341 6.24 -26.33 28.78
N VAL A 342 7.41 -25.75 28.49
CA VAL A 342 7.53 -24.30 28.28
C VAL A 342 6.76 -23.84 27.03
N GLN A 343 6.75 -24.64 25.96
CA GLN A 343 5.94 -24.36 24.76
C GLN A 343 4.45 -24.29 25.10
N ASP A 344 3.93 -25.30 25.79
CA ASP A 344 2.53 -25.36 26.19
C ASP A 344 2.13 -24.15 27.04
N MET A 345 2.99 -23.75 28.00
CA MET A 345 2.72 -22.57 28.85
C MET A 345 2.68 -21.26 28.06
N ILE A 346 3.58 -21.09 27.10
CA ILE A 346 3.60 -19.93 26.20
C ILE A 346 2.36 -19.96 25.30
N GLU A 347 2.04 -21.11 24.70
CA GLU A 347 0.89 -21.30 23.85
C GLU A 347 -0.42 -20.95 24.58
N ILE A 348 -0.65 -21.52 25.77
CA ILE A 348 -1.81 -21.21 26.62
C ILE A 348 -1.86 -19.72 26.98
N HIS A 349 -0.71 -19.05 27.17
CA HIS A 349 -0.69 -17.60 27.42
C HIS A 349 -1.19 -16.81 26.21
N PHE A 350 -0.73 -17.15 25.01
CA PHE A 350 -1.06 -16.46 23.76
C PHE A 350 -2.35 -16.93 23.09
N GLN A 351 -2.98 -18.01 23.58
CA GLN A 351 -4.36 -18.39 23.23
C GLN A 351 -5.41 -17.58 23.99
N LYS A 352 -5.07 -16.97 25.13
CA LYS A 352 -6.02 -16.24 25.97
C LYS A 352 -6.42 -14.89 25.37
N PRO A 353 -7.71 -14.62 25.11
CA PRO A 353 -8.16 -13.33 24.60
C PRO A 353 -7.86 -12.16 25.54
N SER A 354 -7.80 -12.41 26.86
CA SER A 354 -7.45 -11.38 27.86
C SER A 354 -6.02 -10.84 27.71
N ASN A 355 -5.14 -11.62 27.07
CA ASN A 355 -3.77 -11.21 26.74
C ASN A 355 -3.67 -10.65 25.32
N GLY A 356 -4.79 -10.42 24.63
CA GLY A 356 -4.81 -10.08 23.22
C GLY A 356 -4.50 -11.26 22.30
N GLY A 357 -4.52 -12.49 22.82
CA GLY A 357 -4.23 -13.74 22.11
C GLY A 357 -5.32 -14.23 21.15
N GLY A 358 -5.11 -15.40 20.55
CA GLY A 358 -6.00 -16.05 19.57
C GLY A 358 -5.54 -17.47 19.26
N GLU A 359 -6.16 -18.13 18.27
CA GLU A 359 -5.80 -19.51 17.91
C GLU A 359 -4.36 -19.59 17.37
N THR A 360 -3.63 -20.58 17.88
CA THR A 360 -2.22 -20.81 17.58
C THR A 360 -2.10 -21.97 16.62
N GLU A 361 -1.38 -21.78 15.52
CA GLU A 361 -1.15 -22.83 14.53
C GLU A 361 0.06 -23.69 14.91
N SER A 362 1.15 -23.04 15.32
CA SER A 362 2.35 -23.75 15.78
C SER A 362 3.24 -22.90 16.67
N ILE A 363 3.97 -23.55 17.58
CA ILE A 363 5.01 -22.92 18.40
C ILE A 363 6.28 -23.76 18.35
N LYS A 364 7.45 -23.11 18.31
CA LYS A 364 8.74 -23.74 18.56
C LYS A 364 9.58 -22.93 19.54
N TYR A 365 9.94 -23.50 20.68
CA TYR A 365 10.87 -22.93 21.66
C TYR A 365 12.22 -23.64 21.63
N VAL A 366 13.28 -22.93 22.02
CA VAL A 366 14.65 -23.48 22.18
C VAL A 366 15.21 -23.04 23.53
N SER A 367 15.39 -24.00 24.45
CA SER A 367 15.93 -23.77 25.79
C SER A 367 17.45 -23.67 25.82
N LYS A 368 18.14 -24.44 24.95
CA LYS A 368 19.61 -24.52 24.91
C LYS A 368 20.11 -24.61 23.47
N GLY A 369 21.16 -23.85 23.16
CA GLY A 369 21.80 -23.89 21.84
C GLY A 369 21.03 -23.10 20.77
N ALA A 370 21.01 -23.63 19.54
CA ALA A 370 20.27 -23.02 18.43
C ALA A 370 19.74 -24.10 17.50
N VAL A 371 18.50 -23.92 17.05
CA VAL A 371 17.82 -24.85 16.12
C VAL A 371 17.52 -24.11 14.83
N TRP A 372 17.64 -24.81 13.71
CA TRP A 372 17.21 -24.31 12.41
C TRP A 372 15.74 -24.69 12.19
N VAL A 373 14.89 -23.68 12.07
CA VAL A 373 13.47 -23.84 11.73
C VAL A 373 13.28 -23.44 10.28
N CYS A 374 12.45 -24.15 9.53
CA CYS A 374 12.13 -23.82 8.16
C CYS A 374 10.80 -23.06 8.11
N PHE A 375 10.82 -21.86 7.55
CA PHE A 375 9.60 -21.09 7.29
C PHE A 375 9.12 -21.33 5.86
N GLU A 376 7.82 -21.57 5.69
CA GLU A 376 7.10 -21.52 4.42
C GLU A 376 6.19 -20.30 4.48
N GLU A 377 6.08 -19.55 3.38
CA GLU A 377 5.16 -18.42 3.31
C GLU A 377 3.72 -18.93 3.42
N ASP A 378 2.92 -18.27 4.27
CA ASP A 378 1.50 -18.56 4.46
C ASP A 378 0.78 -18.46 3.10
N ALA A 379 0.12 -19.54 2.68
CA ALA A 379 -0.42 -19.72 1.33
C ALA A 379 -1.68 -18.87 1.02
#